data_AF-E3EKB8-F1
#
_entry.id   AF-E3EKB8-F1
#
_cell.length_a   1.000
_cell.length_b   1.000
_cell.length_c   1.000
_cell.angle_alpha   90.00
_cell.angle_beta   90.00
_cell.angle_gamma   90.00
#
_symmetry.space_group_name_H-M   'P 1'
#
loop_
_entity.id
_entity.type
_entity.pdbx_description
1 polymer ?
#
loop_
_entity_poly.entity_id
_entity_poly.type
_entity_poly.pdbx_seq_one_letter_code
_entity_poly.pdbx_strand_id
1 'polypeptide(L)'
;MNRINQRGMDLIQYKCELMKDYPKIVKDSLYLALEQMVENKVLDMDTYMFIREDSTTATSFEEYLYSKPNFLKTEEEIFAEFEIIRSKLNDKLASHGLDMLHSESVVDKEVILVTKKFCVNEEFTMNYFGVEEKDLLKLMKRRGFVEKFAILRLTAIFKPFMETLDFPKDLFIYDMSLVYYDKDENGYSIDLDFELPVEEVEREEKLDEICEGMSVVVEKTQAHFDAKTIA
;
A
#
# COMPACT_ATOMS: atom_id res chain seq x y z
N MET A 1 6.91 -3.56 -9.23
CA MET A 1 6.11 -4.82 -9.32
C MET A 1 5.83 -5.21 -10.79
N ASN A 2 5.91 -6.49 -11.17
CA ASN A 2 5.65 -6.92 -12.54
C ASN A 2 4.16 -6.81 -12.90
N ARG A 3 3.82 -6.15 -14.02
CA ARG A 3 2.42 -5.97 -14.49
C ARG A 3 1.99 -7.00 -15.54
N ILE A 4 2.88 -7.90 -15.97
CA ILE A 4 2.57 -8.96 -16.93
C ILE A 4 1.90 -10.14 -16.21
N ASN A 5 0.78 -10.63 -16.76
CA ASN A 5 0.06 -11.76 -16.21
C ASN A 5 0.76 -13.10 -16.47
N GLN A 6 0.25 -14.18 -15.89
CA GLN A 6 0.88 -15.51 -16.02
C GLN A 6 1.09 -15.93 -17.49
N ARG A 7 0.15 -15.62 -18.38
CA ARG A 7 0.27 -15.97 -19.80
C ARG A 7 1.42 -15.24 -20.48
N GLY A 8 1.56 -13.94 -20.20
CA GLY A 8 2.69 -13.17 -20.72
C GLY A 8 4.02 -13.66 -20.14
N MET A 9 4.05 -14.04 -18.86
CA MET A 9 5.23 -14.65 -18.24
C MET A 9 5.63 -15.98 -18.87
N ASP A 10 4.65 -16.84 -19.17
CA ASP A 10 4.89 -18.10 -19.88
C ASP A 10 5.51 -17.83 -21.25
N LEU A 11 5.02 -16.83 -21.99
CA LEU A 11 5.57 -16.45 -23.31
C LEU A 11 6.99 -15.88 -23.20
N ILE A 12 7.29 -15.08 -22.17
CA ILE A 12 8.66 -14.60 -21.90
C ILE A 12 9.58 -15.80 -21.63
N GLN A 13 9.11 -16.79 -20.86
CA GLN A 13 9.86 -18.01 -20.62
C GLN A 13 10.12 -18.78 -21.93
N TYR A 14 9.11 -18.94 -22.78
CA TYR A 14 9.28 -19.52 -24.12
C TYR A 14 10.34 -18.78 -24.93
N LYS A 15 10.34 -17.43 -24.89
CA LYS A 15 11.36 -16.63 -25.59
C LYS A 15 12.76 -16.90 -25.04
N CYS A 16 12.91 -16.92 -23.72
CA CYS A 16 14.17 -17.24 -23.06
C CYS A 16 14.67 -18.65 -23.44
N GLU A 17 13.78 -19.65 -23.49
CA GLU A 17 14.15 -21.01 -23.90
C GLU A 17 14.52 -21.10 -25.39
N LEU A 18 13.80 -20.40 -26.28
CA LEU A 18 14.09 -20.37 -27.72
C LEU A 18 15.44 -19.73 -28.05
N MET A 19 15.88 -18.76 -27.23
CA MET A 19 17.17 -18.09 -27.37
C MET A 19 18.37 -18.96 -26.95
N LYS A 20 18.15 -20.04 -26.21
CA LYS A 20 19.23 -20.96 -25.82
C LYS A 20 19.70 -21.81 -27.01
N ASP A 21 20.92 -22.31 -26.90
CA ASP A 21 21.51 -23.20 -27.89
C ASP A 21 20.99 -24.63 -27.69
N TYR A 22 19.77 -24.87 -28.17
CA TYR A 22 19.13 -26.18 -28.16
C TYR A 22 19.24 -26.93 -29.49
N PRO A 23 19.29 -28.27 -29.45
CA PRO A 23 19.12 -29.09 -30.65
C PRO A 23 17.82 -28.77 -31.37
N LYS A 24 17.83 -28.87 -32.71
CA LYS A 24 16.69 -28.53 -33.56
C LYS A 24 15.37 -29.15 -33.10
N ILE A 25 15.39 -30.41 -32.67
CA ILE A 25 14.20 -31.12 -32.20
C ILE A 25 13.52 -30.46 -30.99
N VAL A 26 14.30 -29.86 -30.09
CA VAL A 26 13.79 -29.15 -28.91
C VAL A 26 13.18 -27.81 -29.35
N LYS A 27 13.85 -27.09 -30.25
CA LYS A 27 13.30 -25.84 -30.81
C LYS A 27 12.00 -26.08 -31.59
N ASP A 28 11.96 -27.13 -32.41
CA ASP A 28 10.76 -27.53 -33.15
C ASP A 28 9.61 -27.88 -32.19
N SER A 29 9.91 -28.51 -31.05
CA SER A 29 8.91 -28.81 -30.00
C SER A 29 8.37 -27.55 -29.34
N LEU A 30 9.23 -26.56 -29.06
CA LEU A 30 8.81 -25.27 -28.50
C LEU A 30 7.93 -24.48 -29.50
N TYR A 31 8.29 -24.49 -30.79
CA TYR A 31 7.46 -23.87 -31.83
C TYR A 31 6.11 -24.54 -31.99
N LEU A 32 6.06 -25.88 -31.92
CA LEU A 32 4.80 -26.62 -31.99
C LEU A 32 3.87 -26.26 -30.82
N ALA A 33 4.41 -26.11 -29.61
CA ALA A 33 3.61 -25.67 -28.46
C ALA A 33 3.01 -24.27 -28.68
N LEU A 34 3.80 -23.34 -29.21
CA LEU A 34 3.32 -21.99 -29.56
C LEU A 34 2.26 -22.02 -30.68
N GLU A 35 2.43 -22.88 -31.70
CA GLU A 35 1.44 -23.10 -32.76
C GLU A 35 0.10 -23.59 -32.20
N GLN A 36 0.14 -24.56 -31.28
CA GLN A 36 -1.07 -25.04 -30.59
C GLN A 36 -1.75 -23.93 -29.77
N MET A 37 -0.99 -23.00 -29.18
CA MET A 37 -1.58 -21.85 -28.48
C MET A 37 -2.30 -20.90 -29.45
N VAL A 38 -1.80 -20.75 -30.68
CA VAL A 38 -2.48 -19.99 -31.75
C VAL A 38 -3.76 -20.69 -32.21
N GLU A 39 -3.69 -22.00 -32.46
CA GLU A 39 -4.85 -22.82 -32.87
C GLU A 39 -5.99 -22.76 -31.83
N ASN A 40 -5.63 -22.80 -30.55
CA ASN A 40 -6.56 -22.70 -29.42
C ASN A 40 -7.00 -21.26 -29.11
N LYS A 41 -6.58 -20.27 -29.91
CA LYS A 41 -6.88 -18.83 -29.73
C LYS A 41 -6.43 -18.25 -28.39
N VAL A 42 -5.40 -18.86 -27.79
CA VAL A 42 -4.74 -18.35 -26.58
C VAL A 42 -3.70 -17.29 -26.95
N LEU A 43 -3.08 -17.44 -28.13
CA LEU A 43 -2.06 -16.56 -28.68
C LEU A 43 -2.54 -16.00 -30.03
N ASP A 44 -2.38 -14.69 -30.26
CA ASP A 44 -2.63 -14.10 -31.57
C ASP A 44 -1.45 -14.32 -32.53
N MET A 45 -1.74 -14.25 -33.83
CA MET A 45 -0.74 -14.54 -34.87
C MET A 45 0.41 -13.53 -34.88
N ASP A 46 0.15 -12.26 -34.54
CA ASP A 46 1.17 -11.22 -34.54
C ASP A 46 2.18 -11.47 -33.42
N THR A 47 1.69 -11.81 -32.23
CA THR A 47 2.53 -12.18 -31.08
C THR A 47 3.32 -13.46 -31.35
N TYR A 48 2.72 -14.45 -32.01
CA TYR A 48 3.42 -15.65 -32.45
C TYR A 48 4.53 -15.34 -33.47
N MET A 49 4.31 -14.44 -34.42
CA MET A 49 5.37 -14.06 -35.35
C MET A 49 6.49 -13.32 -34.63
N PHE A 50 6.15 -12.41 -33.71
CA PHE A 50 7.13 -11.61 -32.99
C PHE A 50 8.03 -12.46 -32.05
N ILE A 51 7.47 -13.45 -31.35
CA ILE A 51 8.28 -14.32 -30.47
C ILE A 51 9.29 -15.16 -31.26
N ARG A 52 8.96 -15.53 -32.52
CA ARG A 52 9.80 -16.33 -33.42
C ARG A 52 10.96 -15.55 -34.06
N GLU A 53 10.97 -14.23 -33.97
CA GLU A 53 12.04 -13.42 -34.55
C GLU A 53 13.35 -13.61 -33.78
N ASP A 54 14.36 -14.17 -34.46
CA ASP A 54 15.69 -14.41 -33.88
C ASP A 54 16.41 -13.10 -33.47
N SER A 55 16.05 -11.97 -34.09
CA SER A 55 16.58 -10.64 -33.75
C SER A 55 16.00 -10.06 -32.46
N THR A 56 14.89 -10.60 -31.98
CA THR A 56 14.16 -10.08 -30.81
C THR A 56 14.75 -10.68 -29.54
N THR A 57 15.10 -9.84 -28.57
CA THR A 57 15.58 -10.27 -27.25
C THR A 57 14.40 -10.49 -26.30
N ALA A 58 14.62 -11.20 -25.19
CA ALA A 58 13.61 -11.36 -24.14
C ALA A 58 13.08 -10.00 -23.64
N THR A 59 13.96 -9.01 -23.45
CA THR A 59 13.58 -7.65 -23.03
C THR A 59 12.70 -6.94 -24.06
N SER A 60 13.07 -6.96 -25.34
CA SER A 60 12.22 -6.36 -26.39
C SER A 60 10.88 -7.09 -26.55
N PHE A 61 10.84 -8.39 -26.25
CA PHE A 61 9.62 -9.17 -26.25
C PHE A 61 8.72 -8.80 -25.07
N GLU A 62 9.30 -8.62 -23.89
CA GLU A 62 8.60 -8.13 -22.70
C GLU A 62 7.98 -6.74 -22.95
N GLU A 63 8.74 -5.80 -23.52
CA GLU A 63 8.26 -4.47 -23.93
C GLU A 63 7.08 -4.56 -24.91
N TYR A 64 7.13 -5.49 -25.86
CA TYR A 64 6.01 -5.75 -26.77
C TYR A 64 4.77 -6.26 -26.02
N LEU A 65 4.92 -7.16 -25.05
CA LEU A 65 3.78 -7.65 -24.25
C LEU A 65 3.12 -6.54 -23.44
N TYR A 66 3.87 -5.54 -22.96
CA TYR A 66 3.29 -4.38 -22.29
C TYR A 66 2.34 -3.56 -23.19
N SER A 67 2.51 -3.64 -24.51
CA SER A 67 1.61 -2.99 -25.48
C SER A 67 0.28 -3.73 -25.70
N LYS A 68 0.12 -4.93 -25.12
CA LYS A 68 -0.98 -5.86 -25.40
C LYS A 68 -1.81 -6.13 -24.14
N PRO A 69 -3.04 -5.60 -24.05
CA PRO A 69 -3.88 -5.73 -22.85
C PRO A 69 -4.12 -7.18 -22.39
N ASN A 70 -4.17 -8.14 -23.31
CA ASN A 70 -4.41 -9.55 -22.98
C ASN A 70 -3.30 -10.23 -22.17
N PHE A 71 -2.10 -9.62 -22.13
CA PHE A 71 -0.94 -10.12 -21.37
C PHE A 71 -0.64 -9.28 -20.14
N LEU A 72 -1.43 -8.23 -19.89
CA LEU A 72 -1.36 -7.44 -18.67
C LEU A 72 -2.23 -8.08 -17.58
N LYS A 73 -1.83 -7.89 -16.33
CA LYS A 73 -2.64 -8.24 -15.16
C LYS A 73 -3.90 -7.38 -15.13
N THR A 74 -5.00 -7.96 -14.67
CA THR A 74 -6.20 -7.21 -14.31
C THR A 74 -5.98 -6.44 -13.00
N GLU A 75 -6.82 -5.44 -12.75
CA GLU A 75 -6.84 -4.73 -11.47
C GLU A 75 -7.05 -5.69 -10.29
N GLU A 76 -7.86 -6.72 -10.47
CA GLU A 76 -8.14 -7.77 -9.47
C GLU A 76 -6.90 -8.60 -9.15
N GLU A 77 -6.11 -8.98 -10.18
CA GLU A 77 -4.85 -9.72 -10.00
C GLU A 77 -3.82 -8.86 -9.27
N ILE A 78 -3.69 -7.60 -9.66
CA ILE A 78 -2.80 -6.63 -9.00
C ILE A 78 -3.20 -6.43 -7.53
N PHE A 79 -4.50 -6.24 -7.27
CA PHE A 79 -5.01 -6.06 -5.93
C PHE A 79 -4.75 -7.29 -5.06
N ALA A 80 -4.96 -8.50 -5.60
CA ALA A 80 -4.67 -9.72 -4.86
C ALA A 80 -3.19 -9.84 -4.47
N GLU A 81 -2.27 -9.40 -5.33
CA GLU A 81 -0.84 -9.35 -5.01
C GLU A 81 -0.53 -8.34 -3.90
N PHE A 82 -1.12 -7.14 -3.97
CA PHE A 82 -1.01 -6.15 -2.91
C PHE A 82 -1.50 -6.69 -1.58
N GLU A 83 -2.61 -7.43 -1.56
CA GLU A 83 -3.17 -8.01 -0.35
C GLU A 83 -2.28 -9.08 0.28
N ILE A 84 -1.55 -9.86 -0.53
CA ILE A 84 -0.55 -10.80 -0.02
C ILE A 84 0.59 -10.04 0.65
N ILE A 85 1.09 -8.97 0.02
CA ILE A 85 2.17 -8.13 0.58
C ILE A 85 1.69 -7.43 1.86
N ARG A 86 0.48 -6.86 1.84
CA ARG A 86 -0.15 -6.22 3.02
C ARG A 86 -0.34 -7.20 4.16
N SER A 87 -0.73 -8.45 3.89
CA SER A 87 -0.86 -9.47 4.92
C SER A 87 0.49 -9.74 5.61
N LYS A 88 1.58 -9.87 4.84
CA LYS A 88 2.92 -10.04 5.41
C LYS A 88 3.34 -8.86 6.29
N LEU A 89 3.06 -7.64 5.83
CA LEU A 89 3.31 -6.43 6.61
C LEU A 89 2.50 -6.45 7.93
N ASN A 90 1.22 -6.82 7.88
CA ASN A 90 0.37 -6.87 9.08
C ASN A 90 0.87 -7.88 10.10
N ASP A 91 1.29 -9.07 9.65
CA ASP A 91 1.93 -10.06 10.54
C ASP A 91 3.20 -9.49 11.18
N LYS A 92 3.98 -8.71 10.42
CA LYS A 92 5.19 -8.05 10.92
C LYS A 92 4.88 -6.96 11.93
N LEU A 93 3.93 -6.07 11.63
CA LEU A 93 3.43 -5.03 12.54
C LEU A 93 2.98 -5.65 13.88
N ALA A 94 2.19 -6.73 13.81
CA ALA A 94 1.72 -7.45 15.00
C ALA A 94 2.88 -7.99 15.84
N SER A 95 3.89 -8.61 15.21
CA SER A 95 5.08 -9.09 15.92
C SER A 95 5.91 -7.98 16.59
N HIS A 96 5.75 -6.73 16.15
CA HIS A 96 6.37 -5.55 16.75
C HIS A 96 5.44 -4.83 17.75
N GLY A 97 4.27 -5.40 18.05
CA GLY A 97 3.30 -4.80 18.97
C GLY A 97 2.58 -3.57 18.40
N LEU A 98 2.54 -3.45 17.07
CA LEU A 98 1.88 -2.36 16.35
C LEU A 98 0.46 -2.74 15.87
N ASP A 99 -0.23 -3.63 16.59
CA ASP A 99 -1.57 -4.12 16.25
C ASP A 99 -2.65 -3.02 16.19
N MET A 100 -2.37 -1.86 16.79
CA MET A 100 -3.25 -0.70 16.79
C MET A 100 -3.20 0.12 15.50
N LEU A 101 -2.34 -0.25 14.55
CA LEU A 101 -2.24 0.39 13.24
C LEU A 101 -3.22 -0.28 12.27
N HIS A 102 -3.86 0.53 11.44
CA HIS A 102 -4.66 0.05 10.32
C HIS A 102 -3.83 0.09 9.05
N SER A 103 -4.02 -0.84 8.11
CA SER A 103 -3.36 -0.79 6.80
C SER A 103 -4.35 -0.95 5.65
N GLU A 104 -4.09 -0.30 4.53
CA GLU A 104 -4.87 -0.44 3.30
C GLU A 104 -3.98 -0.43 2.04
N SER A 105 -4.41 -1.15 1.01
CA SER A 105 -3.72 -1.22 -0.27
C SER A 105 -4.18 -0.10 -1.21
N VAL A 106 -3.27 0.78 -1.62
CA VAL A 106 -3.56 1.89 -2.54
C VAL A 106 -2.88 1.63 -3.88
N VAL A 107 -3.55 0.84 -4.72
CA VAL A 107 -3.00 0.32 -6.00
C VAL A 107 -2.58 1.44 -6.95
N ASP A 108 -3.37 2.50 -7.06
CA ASP A 108 -3.11 3.63 -7.98
C ASP A 108 -1.82 4.39 -7.65
N LYS A 109 -1.43 4.40 -6.38
CA LYS A 109 -0.21 5.05 -5.89
C LYS A 109 0.97 4.08 -5.73
N GLU A 110 0.74 2.77 -5.92
CA GLU A 110 1.71 1.71 -5.63
C GLU A 110 2.25 1.73 -4.19
N VAL A 111 1.38 2.04 -3.22
CA VAL A 111 1.72 2.07 -1.80
C VAL A 111 0.78 1.23 -0.95
N ILE A 112 1.27 0.78 0.20
CA ILE A 112 0.45 0.36 1.33
C ILE A 112 0.40 1.53 2.31
N LEU A 113 -0.80 2.04 2.57
CA LEU A 113 -1.02 3.07 3.57
C LEU A 113 -1.16 2.40 4.93
N VAL A 114 -0.41 2.86 5.94
CA VAL A 114 -0.58 2.45 7.34
C VAL A 114 -0.98 3.66 8.15
N THR A 115 -2.01 3.55 8.98
CA THR A 115 -2.63 4.67 9.67
C THR A 115 -2.71 4.42 11.17
N LYS A 116 -2.29 5.42 11.95
CA LYS A 116 -2.58 5.55 13.38
C LYS A 116 -3.59 6.67 13.61
N LYS A 117 -4.77 6.32 14.12
CA LYS A 117 -5.83 7.27 14.45
C LYS A 117 -5.69 7.86 15.85
N PHE A 118 -5.91 9.17 15.97
CA PHE A 118 -6.05 9.90 17.23
C PHE A 118 -7.42 10.57 17.27
N CYS A 119 -8.22 10.31 18.32
CA CYS A 119 -9.60 10.76 18.39
C CYS A 119 -9.91 11.58 19.64
N VAL A 120 -10.68 12.65 19.45
CA VAL A 120 -11.41 13.42 20.47
C VAL A 120 -12.85 12.91 20.45
N ASN A 121 -13.11 11.85 21.21
CA ASN A 121 -14.42 11.21 21.32
C ASN A 121 -15.25 11.78 22.49
N GLU A 122 -16.40 11.17 22.75
CA GLU A 122 -17.31 11.59 23.81
C GLU A 122 -16.65 11.48 25.19
N GLU A 123 -15.97 10.36 25.48
CA GLU A 123 -15.28 10.10 26.74
C GLU A 123 -14.20 11.16 27.00
N PHE A 124 -13.36 11.44 26.00
CA PHE A 124 -12.37 12.50 26.07
C PHE A 124 -13.04 13.85 26.40
N THR A 125 -14.13 14.17 25.70
CA THR A 125 -14.84 15.45 25.87
C THR A 125 -15.39 15.59 27.29
N MET A 126 -16.01 14.55 27.84
CA MET A 126 -16.51 14.58 29.22
C MET A 126 -15.39 14.79 30.22
N ASN A 127 -14.30 14.02 30.09
CA ASN A 127 -13.16 14.06 31.02
C ASN A 127 -12.42 15.40 30.95
N TYR A 128 -12.15 15.89 29.74
CA TYR A 128 -11.37 17.11 29.51
C TYR A 128 -12.13 18.37 29.93
N PHE A 129 -13.44 18.44 29.66
CA PHE A 129 -14.25 19.62 29.99
C PHE A 129 -15.00 19.51 31.32
N GLY A 130 -14.96 18.35 31.98
CA GLY A 130 -15.69 18.10 33.23
C GLY A 130 -17.21 18.21 33.05
N VAL A 131 -17.74 17.74 31.92
CA VAL A 131 -19.16 17.85 31.56
C VAL A 131 -19.86 16.50 31.64
N GLU A 132 -21.14 16.54 32.03
CA GLU A 132 -21.99 15.35 32.04
C GLU A 132 -22.52 15.04 30.63
N GLU A 133 -22.87 13.77 30.39
CA GLU A 133 -23.41 13.26 29.12
C GLU A 133 -24.58 14.10 28.57
N LYS A 134 -25.45 14.61 29.44
CA LYS A 134 -26.60 15.46 29.07
C LYS A 134 -26.21 16.76 28.35
N ASP A 135 -25.02 17.28 28.61
CA ASP A 135 -24.50 18.52 28.02
C ASP A 135 -23.57 18.24 26.83
N LEU A 136 -23.08 17.00 26.70
CA LEU A 136 -22.26 16.54 25.59
C LEU A 136 -22.95 16.71 24.23
N LEU A 137 -24.24 16.34 24.14
CA LEU A 137 -25.06 16.50 22.93
C LEU A 137 -25.13 17.94 22.42
N LYS A 138 -25.00 18.95 23.30
CA LYS A 138 -24.97 20.37 22.89
C LYS A 138 -23.60 20.77 22.37
N LEU A 139 -22.55 20.23 22.97
CA LEU A 139 -21.15 20.56 22.66
C LEU A 139 -20.66 19.90 21.37
N MET A 140 -21.08 18.66 21.12
CA MET A 140 -20.72 17.82 19.97
C MET A 140 -21.65 17.98 18.76
N LYS A 141 -22.56 18.96 18.76
CA LYS A 141 -23.33 19.29 17.56
C LYS A 141 -22.39 19.60 16.39
N ARG A 142 -22.79 19.21 15.17
CA ARG A 142 -22.07 19.62 13.94
C ARG A 142 -21.89 21.14 13.91
N ARG A 143 -20.69 21.59 13.55
CA ARG A 143 -20.22 22.99 13.60
C ARG A 143 -20.26 23.60 15.01
N GLY A 144 -20.30 22.75 16.03
CA GLY A 144 -20.36 23.11 17.44
C GLY A 144 -19.00 23.46 18.02
N PHE A 145 -18.95 23.51 19.34
CA PHE A 145 -17.73 23.87 20.06
C PHE A 145 -16.65 22.79 19.93
N VAL A 146 -17.01 21.51 20.07
CA VAL A 146 -16.05 20.40 20.07
C VAL A 146 -15.36 20.27 18.71
N GLU A 147 -16.06 20.51 17.61
CA GLU A 147 -15.46 20.54 16.26
C GLU A 147 -14.33 21.57 16.17
N LYS A 148 -14.63 22.82 16.57
CA LYS A 148 -13.66 23.92 16.51
C LYS A 148 -12.51 23.68 17.47
N PHE A 149 -12.81 23.14 18.66
CA PHE A 149 -11.81 22.75 19.63
C PHE A 149 -10.89 21.67 19.06
N ALA A 150 -11.43 20.59 18.50
CA ALA A 150 -10.65 19.49 17.93
C ALA A 150 -9.76 19.98 16.79
N ILE A 151 -10.31 20.76 15.84
CA ILE A 151 -9.52 21.37 14.76
C ILE A 151 -8.35 22.18 15.32
N LEU A 152 -8.61 23.13 16.22
CA LEU A 152 -7.56 23.99 16.76
C LEU A 152 -6.56 23.21 17.61
N ARG A 153 -7.04 22.30 18.46
CA ARG A 153 -6.22 21.57 19.42
C ARG A 153 -5.34 20.54 18.74
N LEU A 154 -5.93 19.66 17.92
CA LEU A 154 -5.18 18.61 17.23
C LEU A 154 -4.18 19.21 16.25
N THR A 155 -4.57 20.23 15.47
CA THR A 155 -3.62 20.93 14.60
C THR A 155 -2.48 21.59 15.39
N ALA A 156 -2.77 22.20 16.55
CA ALA A 156 -1.73 22.81 17.38
C ALA A 156 -0.80 21.77 18.07
N ILE A 157 -1.29 20.55 18.30
CA ILE A 157 -0.48 19.44 18.83
C ILE A 157 0.44 18.91 17.72
N PHE A 158 -0.13 18.53 16.58
CA PHE A 158 0.62 17.77 15.58
C PHE A 158 1.43 18.63 14.63
N LYS A 159 0.93 19.79 14.17
CA LYS A 159 1.63 20.56 13.14
C LYS A 159 3.06 20.95 13.53
N PRO A 160 3.33 21.52 14.73
CA PRO A 160 4.71 21.84 15.12
C PRO A 160 5.53 20.59 15.42
N PHE A 161 4.90 19.51 15.89
CA PHE A 161 5.57 18.27 16.25
C PHE A 161 6.09 17.52 15.02
N MET A 162 5.32 17.50 13.93
CA MET A 162 5.73 16.90 12.66
C MET A 162 6.99 17.56 12.08
N GLU A 163 7.20 18.86 12.33
CA GLU A 163 8.42 19.59 11.92
C GLU A 163 9.67 19.17 12.72
N THR A 164 9.49 18.50 13.87
CA THR A 164 10.58 18.06 14.76
C THR A 164 10.92 16.58 14.65
N LEU A 165 10.07 15.81 13.96
CA LEU A 165 10.35 14.40 13.69
C LEU A 165 11.41 14.31 12.60
N ASP A 166 12.57 13.79 12.96
CA ASP A 166 13.61 13.42 12.01
C ASP A 166 13.62 11.90 11.91
N PHE A 167 13.20 11.39 10.75
CA PHE A 167 13.11 9.97 10.45
C PHE A 167 13.57 9.71 9.01
N PRO A 168 14.21 8.56 8.73
CA PRO A 168 14.75 8.28 7.41
C PRO A 168 13.60 8.19 6.37
N LYS A 169 13.53 9.20 5.49
CA LYS A 169 12.49 9.32 4.44
C LYS A 169 12.66 8.32 3.30
N ASP A 170 13.73 7.52 3.34
CA ASP A 170 14.07 6.49 2.37
C ASP A 170 13.29 5.20 2.56
N LEU A 171 12.70 4.97 3.73
CA LEU A 171 11.87 3.79 4.00
C LEU A 171 10.38 4.05 3.77
N PHE A 172 9.90 5.23 4.14
CA PHE A 172 8.51 5.63 3.98
C PHE A 172 8.33 7.14 4.08
N ILE A 173 7.20 7.61 3.55
CA ILE A 173 6.71 8.97 3.75
C ILE A 173 5.68 8.93 4.88
N TYR A 174 5.65 9.96 5.72
CA TYR A 174 4.61 10.08 6.74
C TYR A 174 4.06 11.51 6.77
N ASP A 175 2.77 11.64 7.06
CA ASP A 175 2.06 12.92 7.17
C ASP A 175 0.88 12.81 8.15
N MET A 176 0.26 13.95 8.47
CA MET A 176 -0.98 14.00 9.25
C MET A 176 -2.14 14.43 8.37
N SER A 177 -3.27 13.74 8.50
CA SER A 177 -4.51 14.13 7.84
C SER A 177 -5.08 15.43 8.42
N LEU A 178 -6.08 16.01 7.73
CA LEU A 178 -6.87 17.09 8.30
C LEU A 178 -7.85 16.52 9.34
N VAL A 179 -8.17 17.30 10.37
CA VAL A 179 -9.17 16.87 11.36
C VAL A 179 -10.53 16.64 10.69
N TYR A 180 -11.11 15.47 10.92
CA TYR A 180 -12.38 15.04 10.34
C TYR A 180 -13.32 14.48 11.41
N TYR A 181 -14.62 14.40 11.10
CA TYR A 181 -15.58 13.73 11.97
C TYR A 181 -15.61 12.24 11.65
N ASP A 182 -15.28 11.43 12.63
CA ASP A 182 -15.32 9.99 12.57
C ASP A 182 -16.63 9.48 13.16
N LYS A 183 -17.39 8.75 12.33
CA LYS A 183 -18.69 8.21 12.74
C LYS A 183 -18.56 7.02 13.68
N ASP A 184 -17.52 6.22 13.50
CA ASP A 184 -17.35 4.96 14.24
C ASP A 184 -16.89 5.27 15.66
N GLU A 185 -16.02 6.27 15.81
CA GLU A 185 -15.58 6.79 17.11
C GLU A 185 -16.54 7.83 17.71
N ASN A 186 -17.57 8.23 16.96
CA ASN A 186 -18.49 9.33 17.27
C ASN A 186 -17.73 10.56 17.81
N GLY A 187 -16.73 10.99 17.06
CA GLY A 187 -15.74 11.96 17.53
C GLY A 187 -15.04 12.68 16.39
N TYR A 188 -14.05 13.51 16.75
CA TYR A 188 -13.20 14.18 15.77
C TYR A 188 -11.81 13.57 15.79
N SER A 189 -11.38 13.07 14.64
CA SER A 189 -10.15 12.31 14.48
C SER A 189 -9.14 13.07 13.62
N ILE A 190 -7.88 12.72 13.82
CA ILE A 190 -6.76 13.04 12.95
C ILE A 190 -5.90 11.79 12.83
N ASP A 191 -5.39 11.54 11.64
CA ASP A 191 -4.65 10.32 11.33
C ASP A 191 -3.18 10.67 11.08
N LEU A 192 -2.30 9.86 11.66
CA LEU A 192 -0.90 9.77 11.25
C LEU A 192 -0.80 8.67 10.19
N ASP A 193 -0.47 9.07 8.98
CA ASP A 193 -0.42 8.20 7.82
C ASP A 193 1.04 7.92 7.45
N PHE A 194 1.31 6.67 7.11
CA PHE A 194 2.58 6.19 6.56
C PHE A 194 2.31 5.64 5.16
N GLU A 195 2.86 6.28 4.14
CA GLU A 195 2.84 5.77 2.76
C GLU A 195 4.09 4.90 2.53
N LEU A 196 3.89 3.57 2.49
CA LEU A 196 4.95 2.59 2.27
C LEU A 196 4.97 2.17 0.80
N PRO A 197 6.05 2.43 0.04
CA PRO A 197 6.17 1.92 -1.33
C PRO A 197 6.12 0.39 -1.35
N VAL A 198 5.27 -0.18 -2.20
CA VAL A 198 5.08 -1.65 -2.25
C VAL A 198 6.38 -2.39 -2.54
N GLU A 199 7.26 -1.81 -3.37
CA GLU A 199 8.57 -2.40 -3.70
C GLU A 199 9.53 -2.50 -2.52
N GLU A 200 9.31 -1.69 -1.48
CA GLU A 200 10.09 -1.73 -0.23
C GLU A 200 9.47 -2.71 0.76
N VAL A 201 8.13 -2.79 0.82
CA VAL A 201 7.41 -3.76 1.66
C VAL A 201 7.58 -5.21 1.16
N GLU A 202 7.73 -5.41 -0.15
CA GLU A 202 7.98 -6.73 -0.74
C GLU A 202 9.34 -7.31 -0.31
N ARG A 203 10.29 -6.47 0.10
CA ARG A 203 11.63 -6.86 0.54
C ARG A 203 11.62 -7.24 2.02
N GLU A 204 11.61 -8.54 2.29
CA GLU A 204 11.54 -9.07 3.65
C GLU A 204 12.65 -8.54 4.56
N GLU A 205 13.85 -8.27 4.02
CA GLU A 205 14.98 -7.71 4.77
C GLU A 205 14.76 -6.27 5.26
N LYS A 206 13.83 -5.52 4.66
CA LYS A 206 13.50 -4.14 5.05
C LYS A 206 12.30 -4.04 5.98
N LEU A 207 11.50 -5.10 6.09
CA LEU A 207 10.28 -5.08 6.89
C LEU A 207 10.54 -4.81 8.38
N ASP A 208 11.62 -5.34 8.93
CA ASP A 208 12.04 -5.04 10.31
C ASP A 208 12.37 -3.56 10.48
N GLU A 209 13.19 -3.00 9.60
CA GLU A 209 13.60 -1.59 9.64
C GLU A 209 12.41 -0.63 9.50
N ILE A 210 11.46 -0.97 8.61
CA ILE A 210 10.20 -0.23 8.42
C ILE A 210 9.37 -0.27 9.72
N CYS A 211 9.19 -1.44 10.34
CA CYS A 211 8.40 -1.58 11.55
C CYS A 211 9.04 -0.88 12.75
N GLU A 212 10.35 -1.02 12.94
CA GLU A 212 11.10 -0.30 13.97
C GLU A 212 10.96 1.21 13.79
N GLY A 213 11.09 1.69 12.56
CA GLY A 213 10.97 3.11 12.27
C GLY A 213 9.58 3.66 12.56
N MET A 214 8.54 2.95 12.12
CA MET A 214 7.16 3.30 12.45
C MET A 214 6.92 3.26 13.97
N SER A 215 7.44 2.27 14.68
CA SER A 215 7.27 2.17 16.14
C SER A 215 7.77 3.42 16.85
N VAL A 216 8.97 3.89 16.50
CA VAL A 216 9.53 5.10 17.13
C VAL A 216 8.69 6.34 16.80
N VAL A 217 8.22 6.49 15.57
CA VAL A 217 7.35 7.62 15.19
C VAL A 217 6.03 7.55 15.96
N VAL A 218 5.39 6.38 16.00
CA VAL A 218 4.13 6.15 16.71
C VAL A 218 4.29 6.40 18.21
N GLU A 219 5.34 5.89 18.85
CA GLU A 219 5.63 6.11 20.26
C GLU A 219 5.83 7.59 20.59
N LYS A 220 6.66 8.29 19.81
CA LYS A 220 6.89 9.73 20.03
C LYS A 220 5.61 10.53 19.82
N THR A 221 4.83 10.18 18.80
CA THR A 221 3.55 10.85 18.48
C THR A 221 2.52 10.62 19.57
N GLN A 222 2.38 9.38 20.04
CA GLN A 222 1.48 9.02 21.14
C GLN A 222 1.87 9.74 22.43
N ALA A 223 3.16 9.71 22.81
CA ALA A 223 3.64 10.41 24.00
C ALA A 223 3.41 11.92 23.91
N HIS A 224 3.59 12.52 22.73
CA HIS A 224 3.31 13.94 22.52
C HIS A 224 1.83 14.27 22.63
N PHE A 225 0.97 13.42 22.04
CA PHE A 225 -0.48 13.55 22.15
C PHE A 225 -0.91 13.49 23.61
N ASP A 226 -0.55 12.43 24.32
CA ASP A 226 -0.92 12.19 25.73
C ASP A 226 -0.48 13.34 26.65
N ALA A 227 0.75 13.84 26.48
CA ALA A 227 1.26 14.98 27.25
C ALA A 227 0.48 16.29 27.02
N LYS A 228 -0.28 16.38 25.93
CA LYS A 228 -1.10 17.55 25.57
C LYS A 228 -2.58 17.31 25.78
N THR A 229 -3.04 16.09 26.02
CA THR A 229 -4.46 15.75 26.12
C THR A 229 -4.85 15.23 27.50
N ILE A 230 -3.91 14.68 28.27
CA ILE A 230 -4.12 14.31 29.67
C ILE A 230 -3.90 15.56 30.54
N ALA A 231 -4.94 15.92 31.32
CA ALA A 231 -4.93 17.03 32.27
C ALA A 231 -4.47 16.60 33.66
#